data_AF-A0AA97E273-F1
#
_entry.id   AF-A0AA97E273-F1
#
_cell.length_a   1.000
_cell.length_b   1.000
_cell.length_c   1.000
_cell.angle_alpha   90.00
_cell.angle_beta   90.00
_cell.angle_gamma   90.00
#
_symmetry.space_group_name_H-M   'P 1'
#
loop_
_entity.id
_entity.type
_entity.pdbx_description
1 polymer ?
#
loop_
_entity_poly.entity_id
_entity_poly.type
_entity_poly.pdbx_seq_one_letter_code
_entity_poly.pdbx_strand_id
1 'polypeptide(L)'
;MLNLTRKLSEFWKNFNRIVEAQSNMGLEIYRGESRLYEVPLEPSLFRQYRAGKFGTNVPLSALEKSMIEEFKRQSFSSFKTQHSIPNNPLEWFTLAQHYGLPTRLIDWTTNPMVALYFAIEKNDDEDGYIYFNSNIEIFEYESADSIVFEKGEMLINGRPYNPHQYTILSNSSYDINDDSIYHEEIIFHRPKYIDERYSNQCTVLACPGSRDVAFSKFDRERIIIPSIIKPTLRRYLNKIGINSAFIYPGLSGITANITKNFSDEYLAMPLSERHKMKDLFD
;
A
#
# COMPACT_ATOMS: atom_id res chain seq x y z
N MET A 1 -0.32 25.74 22.04
CA MET A 1 -1.63 25.05 22.03
C MET A 1 -2.52 25.49 20.87
N LEU A 2 -2.87 26.78 20.72
CA LEU A 2 -3.77 27.28 19.66
C LEU A 2 -3.41 26.81 18.22
N ASN A 3 -2.13 26.81 17.84
CA ASN A 3 -1.69 26.37 16.51
C ASN A 3 -1.87 24.85 16.28
N LEU A 4 -1.67 24.03 17.32
CA LEU A 4 -1.83 22.58 17.24
C LEU A 4 -3.31 22.20 17.02
N THR A 5 -4.19 22.77 17.85
CA THR A 5 -5.64 22.51 17.77
C THR A 5 -6.21 22.93 16.42
N ARG A 6 -5.79 24.09 15.89
CA ARG A 6 -6.20 24.57 14.57
C ARG A 6 -5.76 23.60 13.47
N LYS A 7 -4.46 23.22 13.43
CA LYS A 7 -3.93 22.29 12.43
C LYS A 7 -4.62 20.92 12.48
N LEU A 8 -4.92 20.42 13.68
CA LEU A 8 -5.64 19.16 13.86
C LEU A 8 -7.08 19.24 13.33
N SER A 9 -7.78 20.34 13.62
CA SER A 9 -9.14 20.58 13.11
C SER A 9 -9.18 20.74 11.59
N GLU A 10 -8.22 21.46 11.01
CA GLU A 10 -8.08 21.62 9.56
C GLU A 10 -7.80 20.27 8.88
N PHE A 11 -6.92 19.45 9.47
CA PHE A 11 -6.65 18.10 8.99
C PHE A 11 -7.91 17.25 8.95
N TRP A 12 -8.64 17.11 10.06
CA TRP A 12 -9.84 16.27 10.10
C TRP A 12 -10.93 16.75 9.15
N LYS A 13 -11.10 18.07 9.02
CA LYS A 13 -12.03 18.65 8.05
C LYS A 13 -11.68 18.23 6.61
N ASN A 14 -10.40 18.34 6.24
CA ASN A 14 -9.95 18.00 4.89
C ASN A 14 -10.00 16.48 4.64
N PHE A 15 -9.61 15.69 5.63
CA PHE A 15 -9.64 14.24 5.57
C PHE A 15 -11.07 13.72 5.39
N ASN A 16 -12.00 14.16 6.24
CA ASN A 16 -13.40 13.75 6.15
C ASN A 16 -14.03 14.20 4.83
N ARG A 17 -13.74 15.42 4.34
CA ARG A 17 -14.23 15.89 3.04
C ARG A 17 -13.87 14.94 1.90
N ILE A 18 -12.67 14.35 1.92
CA ILE A 18 -12.20 13.44 0.88
C ILE A 18 -12.78 12.03 1.07
N VAL A 19 -12.82 11.54 2.31
CA VAL A 19 -13.35 10.19 2.61
C VAL A 19 -14.87 10.10 2.45
N GLU A 20 -15.59 11.20 2.70
CA GLU A 20 -17.05 11.26 2.57
C GLU A 20 -17.50 11.65 1.15
N ALA A 21 -16.58 12.10 0.29
CA ALA A 21 -16.87 12.40 -1.10
C ALA A 21 -17.05 11.08 -1.86
N GLN A 22 -18.27 10.53 -1.84
CA GLN A 22 -18.62 9.31 -2.55
C GLN A 22 -18.27 9.42 -4.05
N SER A 23 -17.45 8.51 -4.54
CA SER A 23 -17.42 8.19 -5.98
C SER A 23 -18.62 7.32 -6.34
N ASN A 24 -19.40 7.73 -7.35
CA ASN A 24 -20.52 6.94 -7.86
C ASN A 24 -20.06 5.80 -8.78
N MET A 25 -18.76 5.68 -9.08
CA MET A 25 -18.19 4.70 -10.01
C MET A 25 -16.76 4.32 -9.57
N GLY A 26 -16.56 3.07 -9.13
CA GLY A 26 -15.23 2.49 -8.91
C GLY A 26 -14.75 2.40 -7.45
N LEU A 27 -13.58 1.79 -7.23
CA LEU A 27 -12.99 1.68 -5.91
C LEU A 27 -12.19 2.93 -5.54
N GLU A 28 -12.32 3.36 -4.30
CA GLU A 28 -11.46 4.36 -3.67
C GLU A 28 -10.26 3.72 -2.98
N ILE A 29 -9.07 4.22 -3.30
CA ILE A 29 -7.82 3.78 -2.71
C ILE A 29 -7.01 4.93 -2.16
N TYR A 30 -6.25 4.64 -1.12
CA TYR A 30 -5.43 5.60 -0.39
C TYR A 30 -4.02 5.05 -0.19
N ARG A 31 -3.04 5.94 -0.08
CA ARG A 31 -1.66 5.59 0.25
C ARG A 31 -1.02 6.64 1.13
N GLY A 32 -0.48 6.21 2.26
CA GLY A 32 0.30 7.05 3.16
C GLY A 32 1.78 7.03 2.84
N GLU A 33 2.41 8.21 2.82
CA GLU A 33 3.86 8.36 2.81
C GLU A 33 4.28 9.24 3.99
N SER A 34 5.26 8.77 4.77
CA SER A 34 5.66 9.45 6.02
C SER A 34 6.38 10.77 5.81
N ARG A 35 6.80 11.06 4.59
CA ARG A 35 7.49 12.29 4.17
C ARG A 35 7.28 12.55 2.69
N LEU A 36 7.72 13.72 2.22
CA LEU A 36 7.77 14.01 0.80
C LEU A 36 9.02 13.34 0.21
N TYR A 37 8.83 12.30 -0.58
CA TYR A 37 9.92 11.72 -1.35
C TYR A 37 10.21 12.55 -2.59
N GLU A 38 11.47 12.50 -3.05
CA GLU A 38 11.90 13.11 -4.31
C GLU A 38 11.02 12.66 -5.49
N VAL A 39 10.70 11.35 -5.51
CA VAL A 39 9.71 10.76 -6.41
C VAL A 39 8.63 10.08 -5.56
N PRO A 40 7.48 10.75 -5.33
CA PRO A 40 6.35 10.16 -4.64
C PRO A 40 5.78 8.96 -5.40
N LEU A 41 5.16 8.02 -4.67
CA LEU A 41 4.50 6.86 -5.26
C LEU A 41 5.45 5.96 -6.08
N GLU A 42 6.75 6.09 -5.83
CA GLU A 42 7.78 5.29 -6.50
C GLU A 42 7.88 3.89 -5.86
N PRO A 43 7.73 2.80 -6.64
CA PRO A 43 7.98 1.44 -6.19
C PRO A 43 9.35 1.26 -5.57
N SER A 44 9.44 0.33 -4.62
CA SER A 44 10.69 0.07 -3.88
C SER A 44 11.85 -0.34 -4.80
N LEU A 45 11.59 -1.12 -5.84
CA LEU A 45 12.59 -1.52 -6.84
C LEU A 45 13.16 -0.30 -7.57
N PHE A 46 12.30 0.60 -8.04
CA PHE A 46 12.73 1.75 -8.85
C PHE A 46 13.53 2.74 -8.00
N ARG A 47 13.09 2.96 -6.76
CA ARG A 47 13.83 3.77 -5.77
C ARG A 47 15.24 3.23 -5.54
N GLN A 48 15.37 1.91 -5.34
CA GLN A 48 16.67 1.29 -5.06
C GLN A 48 17.58 1.25 -6.29
N TYR A 49 16.99 1.05 -7.47
CA TYR A 49 17.71 1.12 -8.74
C TYR A 49 18.27 2.53 -8.99
N ARG A 50 17.43 3.56 -8.84
CA ARG A 50 17.83 4.97 -8.97
C ARG A 50 18.90 5.39 -7.97
N ALA A 51 18.83 4.85 -6.75
CA ALA A 51 19.86 5.04 -5.72
C ALA A 51 21.16 4.27 -6.00
N GLY A 52 21.27 3.55 -7.13
CA GLY A 52 22.48 2.85 -7.53
C GLY A 52 22.77 1.57 -6.75
N LYS A 53 21.81 1.05 -5.96
CA LYS A 53 22.04 -0.13 -5.09
C LYS A 53 22.42 -1.40 -5.85
N PHE A 54 22.06 -1.49 -7.14
CA PHE A 54 22.29 -2.66 -7.98
C PHE A 54 23.36 -2.43 -9.06
N GLY A 55 24.08 -1.30 -9.01
CA GLY A 55 24.98 -0.87 -10.07
C GLY A 55 24.23 -0.29 -11.29
N THR A 56 24.97 0.31 -12.22
CA THR A 56 24.40 1.09 -13.34
C THR A 56 24.28 0.32 -14.65
N ASN A 57 24.83 -0.90 -14.73
CA ASN A 57 25.03 -1.60 -16.01
C ASN A 57 24.02 -2.71 -16.28
N VAL A 58 23.06 -2.94 -15.39
CA VAL A 58 22.04 -3.98 -15.55
C VAL A 58 20.72 -3.34 -15.94
N PRO A 59 20.08 -3.74 -17.06
CA PRO A 59 18.72 -3.30 -17.39
C PRO A 59 17.74 -3.66 -16.27
N LEU A 60 16.82 -2.75 -15.94
CA LEU A 60 15.88 -2.92 -14.83
C LEU A 60 15.01 -4.18 -14.97
N SER A 61 14.48 -4.47 -16.18
CA SER A 61 13.71 -5.69 -16.43
C SER A 61 14.53 -6.94 -16.14
N ALA A 62 15.76 -6.99 -16.62
CA ALA A 62 16.65 -8.12 -16.41
C ALA A 62 16.92 -8.33 -14.91
N LEU A 63 17.20 -7.25 -14.18
CA LEU A 63 17.39 -7.29 -12.73
C LEU A 63 16.15 -7.85 -12.00
N GLU A 64 14.97 -7.28 -12.26
CA GLU A 64 13.73 -7.70 -11.60
C GLU A 64 13.41 -9.17 -11.91
N LYS A 65 13.53 -9.57 -13.17
CA LYS A 65 13.35 -10.95 -13.61
C LYS A 65 14.29 -11.89 -12.86
N SER A 66 15.59 -11.57 -12.81
CA SER A 66 16.57 -12.38 -12.08
C SER A 66 16.25 -12.48 -10.59
N MET A 67 15.85 -11.38 -9.94
CA MET A 67 15.49 -11.39 -8.52
C MET A 67 14.25 -12.24 -8.23
N ILE A 68 13.21 -12.16 -9.07
CA ILE A 68 11.99 -12.95 -8.91
C ILE A 68 12.24 -14.42 -9.18
N GLU A 69 12.99 -14.77 -10.22
CA GLU A 69 13.33 -16.16 -10.51
C GLU A 69 14.18 -16.79 -9.41
N GLU A 70 15.09 -16.01 -8.79
CA GLU A 70 15.86 -16.49 -7.66
C GLU A 70 15.02 -16.64 -6.39
N PHE A 71 14.10 -15.70 -6.13
CA PHE A 71 13.13 -15.84 -5.04
C PHE A 71 12.26 -17.09 -5.20
N LYS A 72 11.74 -17.36 -6.40
CA LYS A 72 11.02 -18.61 -6.70
C LYS A 72 11.87 -19.82 -6.36
N ARG A 73 13.08 -19.90 -6.92
CA ARG A 73 14.01 -21.03 -6.73
C ARG A 73 14.25 -21.34 -5.25
N GLN A 74 14.50 -20.31 -4.43
CA GLN A 74 14.84 -20.47 -3.01
C GLN A 74 13.62 -20.67 -2.10
N SER A 75 12.45 -20.14 -2.47
CA SER A 75 11.26 -20.17 -1.62
C SER A 75 10.44 -21.46 -1.74
N PHE A 76 10.67 -22.30 -2.76
CA PHE A 76 9.87 -23.51 -2.99
C PHE A 76 9.79 -24.44 -1.77
N SER A 77 10.88 -24.59 -1.01
CA SER A 77 10.92 -25.44 0.20
C SER A 77 10.09 -24.90 1.36
N SER A 78 9.71 -23.62 1.33
CA SER A 78 8.90 -22.98 2.38
C SER A 78 7.40 -23.27 2.25
N PHE A 79 6.94 -23.76 1.10
CA PHE A 79 5.53 -24.08 0.89
C PHE A 79 5.18 -25.47 1.43
N LYS A 80 4.23 -25.51 2.36
CA LYS A 80 3.77 -26.77 2.99
C LYS A 80 2.86 -27.59 2.08
N THR A 81 2.17 -26.95 1.15
CA THR A 81 1.23 -27.59 0.23
C THR A 81 1.34 -26.96 -1.16
N GLN A 82 0.95 -27.70 -2.20
CA GLN A 82 0.94 -27.19 -3.56
C GLN A 82 -0.01 -25.99 -3.73
N HIS A 83 -1.14 -25.97 -3.00
CA HIS A 83 -2.09 -24.85 -3.03
C HIS A 83 -1.53 -23.56 -2.39
N SER A 84 -0.44 -23.64 -1.64
CA SER A 84 0.24 -22.46 -1.08
C SER A 84 1.22 -21.81 -2.06
N ILE A 85 1.51 -22.47 -3.19
CA ILE A 85 2.42 -21.96 -4.20
C ILE A 85 1.67 -20.95 -5.07
N PRO A 86 2.22 -19.74 -5.29
CA PRO A 86 1.66 -18.78 -6.24
C PRO A 86 1.50 -19.37 -7.65
N ASN A 87 0.32 -19.21 -8.24
CA ASN A 87 -0.06 -19.84 -9.51
C ASN A 87 0.17 -18.93 -10.71
N ASN A 88 0.38 -17.64 -10.49
CA ASN A 88 0.63 -16.68 -11.56
C ASN A 88 1.70 -15.66 -11.14
N PRO A 89 2.24 -14.93 -12.12
CA PRO A 89 3.22 -13.89 -11.86
C PRO A 89 2.90 -12.89 -10.76
N LEU A 90 1.68 -12.36 -10.72
CA LEU A 90 1.30 -11.30 -9.80
C LEU A 90 1.21 -11.80 -8.36
N GLU A 91 0.79 -13.05 -8.15
CA GLU A 91 0.88 -13.72 -6.84
C GLU A 91 2.35 -13.90 -6.41
N TRP A 92 3.25 -14.24 -7.34
CA TRP A 92 4.69 -14.32 -7.05
C TRP A 92 5.28 -12.97 -6.65
N PHE A 93 4.97 -11.91 -7.40
CA PHE A 93 5.38 -10.55 -7.08
C PHE A 93 4.84 -10.08 -5.72
N THR A 94 3.56 -10.37 -5.45
CA THR A 94 2.91 -10.08 -4.17
C THR A 94 3.65 -10.77 -3.04
N LEU A 95 3.89 -12.08 -3.15
CA LEU A 95 4.59 -12.86 -2.13
C LEU A 95 6.02 -12.37 -1.92
N ALA A 96 6.74 -12.06 -3.00
CA ALA A 96 8.09 -11.53 -2.92
C ALA A 96 8.12 -10.19 -2.17
N GLN A 97 7.20 -9.27 -2.49
CA GLN A 97 7.04 -8.00 -1.79
C GLN A 97 6.65 -8.20 -0.32
N HIS A 98 5.80 -9.18 -0.02
CA HIS A 98 5.40 -9.52 1.36
C HIS A 98 6.62 -9.71 2.27
N TYR A 99 7.60 -10.47 1.77
CA TYR A 99 8.84 -10.80 2.46
C TYR A 99 9.98 -9.79 2.23
N GLY A 100 9.69 -8.65 1.60
CA GLY A 100 10.60 -7.52 1.50
C GLY A 100 11.53 -7.53 0.27
N LEU A 101 11.31 -8.43 -0.70
CA LEU A 101 12.00 -8.31 -1.99
C LEU A 101 11.53 -7.03 -2.69
N PRO A 102 12.45 -6.17 -3.16
CA PRO A 102 12.06 -4.99 -3.92
C PRO A 102 11.36 -5.39 -5.22
N THR A 103 10.15 -4.86 -5.45
CA THR A 103 9.39 -5.09 -6.68
C THR A 103 8.87 -3.77 -7.28
N ARG A 104 8.32 -3.84 -8.49
CA ARG A 104 7.56 -2.74 -9.11
C ARG A 104 6.20 -2.48 -8.46
N LEU A 105 5.71 -3.32 -7.55
CA LEU A 105 4.40 -3.12 -6.92
C LEU A 105 4.41 -1.93 -5.95
N ILE A 106 3.26 -1.29 -5.83
CA ILE A 106 3.02 -0.18 -4.89
C ILE A 106 1.82 -0.56 -4.01
N ASP A 107 2.01 -0.48 -2.69
CA ASP A 107 0.95 -0.74 -1.73
C ASP A 107 -0.03 0.45 -1.63
N TRP A 108 -1.29 0.17 -1.91
CA TRP A 108 -2.45 1.02 -1.63
C TRP A 108 -3.36 0.30 -0.63
N THR A 109 -4.29 1.04 -0.05
CA THR A 109 -5.30 0.50 0.87
C THR A 109 -6.66 1.07 0.56
N THR A 110 -7.70 0.27 0.73
CA THR A 110 -9.09 0.76 0.69
C THR A 110 -9.52 1.41 2.00
N ASN A 111 -8.66 1.37 3.04
CA ASN A 111 -8.95 1.94 4.35
C ASN A 111 -8.16 3.25 4.55
N PRO A 112 -8.83 4.41 4.54
CA PRO A 112 -8.14 5.70 4.65
C PRO A 112 -7.43 5.89 6.01
N MET A 113 -7.87 5.20 7.07
CA MET A 113 -7.18 5.24 8.37
C MET A 113 -5.91 4.40 8.37
N VAL A 114 -5.84 3.32 7.58
CA VAL A 114 -4.59 2.58 7.34
C VAL A 114 -3.61 3.45 6.54
N ALA A 115 -4.07 4.20 5.54
CA ALA A 115 -3.22 5.15 4.84
C ALA A 115 -2.72 6.25 5.78
N LEU A 116 -3.57 6.76 6.67
CA LEU A 116 -3.17 7.70 7.71
C LEU A 116 -2.07 7.11 8.61
N TYR A 117 -2.20 5.84 9.03
CA TYR A 117 -1.17 5.14 9.80
C TYR A 117 0.19 5.19 9.09
N PHE A 118 0.26 4.82 7.81
CA PHE A 118 1.51 4.83 7.04
C PHE A 118 2.09 6.23 6.85
N ALA A 119 1.23 7.25 6.75
CA ALA A 119 1.65 8.64 6.63
C ALA A 119 2.26 9.21 7.93
N ILE A 120 2.07 8.55 9.07
CA ILE A 120 2.52 9.06 10.38
C ILE A 120 3.36 8.07 11.20
N GLU A 121 3.61 6.85 10.72
CA GLU A 121 4.37 5.85 11.50
C GLU A 121 5.85 6.24 11.70
N LYS A 122 6.41 7.08 10.81
CA LYS A 122 7.84 7.44 10.74
C LYS A 122 8.03 8.92 10.41
N ASN A 123 9.30 9.36 10.43
CA ASN A 123 9.74 10.73 10.08
C ASN A 123 8.97 11.78 10.88
N ASP A 124 9.07 11.73 12.21
CA ASP A 124 8.27 12.57 13.12
C ASP A 124 8.56 14.08 12.96
N ASP A 125 9.72 14.42 12.41
CA ASP A 125 10.19 15.77 12.11
C ASP A 125 9.73 16.30 10.75
N GLU A 126 9.21 15.44 9.87
CA GLU A 126 8.75 15.77 8.53
C GLU A 126 7.21 15.68 8.42
N ASP A 127 6.61 16.45 7.51
CA ASP A 127 5.17 16.33 7.22
C ASP A 127 4.85 14.99 6.57
N GLY A 128 3.69 14.40 6.88
CA GLY A 128 3.17 13.19 6.23
C GLY A 128 2.23 13.52 5.07
N TYR A 129 1.99 12.55 4.19
CA TYR A 129 1.17 12.73 3.00
C TYR A 129 0.24 11.55 2.79
N ILE A 130 -1.03 11.81 2.45
CA ILE A 130 -1.96 10.79 1.98
C ILE A 130 -2.34 11.11 0.54
N TYR A 131 -1.98 10.22 -0.36
CA TYR A 131 -2.43 10.20 -1.75
C TYR A 131 -3.72 9.41 -1.83
N PHE A 132 -4.58 9.75 -2.77
CA PHE A 132 -5.83 9.06 -2.99
C PHE A 132 -6.16 9.04 -4.48
N ASN A 133 -6.88 8.01 -4.89
CA ASN A 133 -7.43 7.93 -6.22
C ASN A 133 -8.85 7.36 -6.14
N SER A 134 -9.73 7.96 -6.90
CA SER A 134 -11.14 7.59 -7.01
C SER A 134 -11.38 7.19 -8.46
N ASN A 135 -12.23 6.19 -8.69
CA ASN A 135 -12.48 5.58 -10.00
C ASN A 135 -11.39 4.58 -10.47
N ILE A 136 -10.90 3.72 -9.56
CA ILE A 136 -10.02 2.61 -9.94
C ILE A 136 -10.83 1.37 -10.30
N GLU A 137 -10.60 0.82 -11.48
CA GLU A 137 -11.01 -0.53 -11.87
C GLU A 137 -9.99 -1.55 -11.31
N ILE A 138 -10.48 -2.58 -10.63
CA ILE A 138 -9.64 -3.62 -10.00
C ILE A 138 -9.79 -4.92 -10.76
N PHE A 139 -8.67 -5.61 -10.96
CA PHE A 139 -8.68 -7.05 -11.26
C PHE A 139 -8.81 -7.83 -9.95
N GLU A 140 -10.04 -8.25 -9.63
CA GLU A 140 -10.31 -9.17 -8.53
C GLU A 140 -10.13 -10.63 -8.99
N TYR A 141 -9.59 -11.49 -8.13
CA TYR A 141 -9.67 -12.93 -8.36
C TYR A 141 -11.12 -13.35 -8.17
N GLU A 142 -11.73 -13.95 -9.20
CA GLU A 142 -12.90 -14.79 -8.96
C GLU A 142 -12.49 -15.90 -8.00
N SER A 143 -13.19 -16.00 -6.88
CA SER A 143 -12.94 -16.93 -5.78
C SER A 143 -13.23 -18.40 -6.12
N ALA A 144 -13.41 -18.71 -7.40
CA ALA A 144 -13.71 -20.04 -7.88
C ALA A 144 -12.92 -20.30 -9.15
N ASP A 145 -12.13 -21.38 -9.12
CA ASP A 145 -12.13 -22.24 -10.28
C ASP A 145 -13.60 -22.54 -10.62
N SER A 146 -14.07 -21.96 -11.74
CA SER A 146 -15.37 -22.11 -12.39
C SER A 146 -16.58 -21.38 -11.75
N ILE A 147 -16.94 -20.20 -12.29
CA ILE A 147 -18.35 -19.79 -12.35
C ILE A 147 -18.73 -19.46 -13.79
N VAL A 148 -19.57 -20.32 -14.37
CA VAL A 148 -20.33 -20.02 -15.59
C VAL A 148 -21.63 -19.37 -15.16
N PHE A 149 -21.88 -18.11 -15.52
CA PHE A 149 -23.20 -17.51 -15.41
C PHE A 149 -23.88 -17.46 -16.79
N GLU A 150 -25.07 -18.04 -16.88
CA GLU A 150 -25.94 -17.93 -18.04
C GLU A 150 -26.73 -16.61 -18.03
N LYS A 151 -26.73 -15.98 -19.21
CA LYS A 151 -27.31 -14.71 -19.67
C LYS A 151 -28.52 -14.11 -18.90
N GLY A 152 -28.35 -12.89 -18.40
CA GLY A 152 -29.41 -11.91 -18.16
C GLY A 152 -28.90 -10.50 -18.47
N GLU A 153 -29.31 -9.91 -19.60
CA GLU A 153 -28.77 -8.63 -20.11
C GLU A 153 -29.48 -7.42 -19.48
N MET A 154 -28.73 -6.53 -18.83
CA MET A 154 -29.18 -5.16 -18.51
C MET A 154 -28.83 -4.25 -19.69
N LEU A 155 -29.69 -3.31 -20.09
CA LEU A 155 -29.43 -2.37 -21.20
C LEU A 155 -29.23 -0.95 -20.65
N ILE A 156 -28.17 -0.25 -21.08
CA ILE A 156 -27.99 1.20 -20.84
C ILE A 156 -27.92 1.91 -22.19
N ASN A 157 -28.75 2.94 -22.40
CA ASN A 157 -28.87 3.70 -23.65
C ASN A 157 -29.09 2.83 -24.90
N GLY A 158 -29.90 1.76 -24.77
CA GLY A 158 -30.19 0.82 -25.85
C GLY A 158 -29.03 -0.08 -26.25
N ARG A 159 -27.93 -0.10 -25.48
CA ARG A 159 -26.81 -1.03 -25.64
C ARG A 159 -26.79 -2.03 -24.47
N PRO A 160 -26.46 -3.31 -24.72
CA PRO A 160 -26.24 -4.27 -23.65
C PRO A 160 -25.12 -3.77 -22.73
N TYR A 161 -25.47 -3.49 -21.49
CA TYR A 161 -24.52 -3.31 -20.41
C TYR A 161 -24.13 -4.69 -19.92
N ASN A 162 -23.00 -5.17 -20.42
CA ASN A 162 -22.34 -6.34 -19.87
C ASN A 162 -21.33 -5.85 -18.83
N PRO A 163 -21.59 -5.99 -17.50
CA PRO A 163 -20.58 -5.69 -16.48
C PRO A 163 -19.32 -6.57 -16.64
N HIS A 164 -19.40 -7.64 -17.44
CA HIS A 164 -18.29 -8.50 -17.84
C HIS A 164 -17.74 -8.21 -19.25
N GLN A 165 -18.09 -7.08 -19.89
CA GLN A 165 -17.21 -6.47 -20.89
C GLN A 165 -16.05 -5.74 -20.18
N TYR A 166 -15.45 -6.41 -19.20
CA TYR A 166 -14.01 -6.38 -19.12
C TYR A 166 -13.50 -6.74 -20.51
N THR A 167 -12.54 -5.98 -21.04
CA THR A 167 -11.67 -6.54 -22.05
C THR A 167 -11.08 -7.79 -21.42
N ILE A 168 -11.70 -8.92 -21.72
CA ILE A 168 -11.13 -10.23 -21.52
C ILE A 168 -9.88 -10.22 -22.40
N LEU A 169 -8.78 -9.75 -21.81
CA LEU A 169 -7.45 -10.08 -22.26
C LEU A 169 -7.13 -11.54 -21.89
N SER A 170 -8.13 -12.39 -21.63
CA SER A 170 -7.92 -13.83 -21.46
C SER A 170 -7.56 -14.55 -22.77
N ASN A 171 -7.40 -13.82 -23.88
CA ASN A 171 -6.83 -14.36 -25.12
C ASN A 171 -5.50 -13.70 -25.53
N SER A 172 -4.99 -12.71 -24.79
CA SER A 172 -3.54 -12.48 -24.80
C SER A 172 -2.97 -13.35 -23.70
N SER A 173 -2.17 -14.34 -24.08
CA SER A 173 -1.22 -15.01 -23.21
C SER A 173 -0.42 -13.95 -22.43
N TYR A 174 -0.91 -13.57 -21.25
CA TYR A 174 -0.28 -12.61 -20.35
C TYR A 174 0.90 -13.31 -19.68
N ASP A 175 2.02 -13.37 -20.39
CA ASP A 175 3.28 -13.87 -19.86
C ASP A 175 4.03 -12.70 -19.23
N ILE A 176 4.22 -12.70 -17.89
CA ILE A 176 5.06 -11.69 -17.24
C ILE A 176 6.55 -11.82 -17.65
N ASN A 177 6.90 -12.84 -18.43
CA ASN A 177 8.21 -12.98 -19.04
C ASN A 177 8.31 -12.33 -20.42
N ASP A 178 7.21 -11.82 -20.98
CA ASP A 178 7.20 -11.08 -22.24
C ASP A 178 7.69 -9.63 -22.01
N ASP A 179 8.75 -9.23 -22.70
CA ASP A 179 9.27 -7.86 -22.62
C ASP A 179 8.26 -6.79 -23.08
N SER A 180 7.10 -7.19 -23.63
CA SER A 180 5.93 -6.34 -23.93
C SER A 180 5.19 -5.79 -22.69
N ILE A 181 5.55 -6.21 -21.47
CA ILE A 181 4.93 -5.74 -20.19
C ILE A 181 5.14 -4.25 -19.93
N TYR A 182 5.99 -3.56 -20.67
CA TYR A 182 6.07 -2.11 -20.65
C TYR A 182 4.87 -1.46 -21.38
N HIS A 183 3.66 -1.71 -20.88
CA HIS A 183 2.42 -1.08 -21.32
C HIS A 183 2.15 0.20 -20.54
N GLU A 184 1.39 1.12 -21.13
CA GLU A 184 1.14 2.43 -20.53
C GLU A 184 0.20 2.41 -19.32
N GLU A 185 -0.33 1.25 -18.92
CA GLU A 185 -1.37 1.15 -17.89
C GLU A 185 -0.82 0.68 -16.54
N ILE A 186 -1.60 0.94 -15.50
CA ILE A 186 -1.37 0.45 -14.14
C ILE A 186 -2.42 -0.60 -13.86
N ILE A 187 -1.98 -1.81 -13.55
CA ILE A 187 -2.86 -2.89 -13.15
C ILE A 187 -3.08 -2.80 -11.65
N PHE A 188 -4.32 -2.65 -11.21
CA PHE A 188 -4.67 -2.73 -9.80
C PHE A 188 -5.12 -4.12 -9.43
N HIS A 189 -4.55 -4.64 -8.35
CA HIS A 189 -4.71 -6.01 -7.93
C HIS A 189 -5.03 -6.12 -6.45
N ARG A 190 -6.10 -6.83 -6.12
CA ARG A 190 -6.40 -7.19 -4.74
C ARG A 190 -5.93 -8.62 -4.48
N PRO A 191 -4.86 -8.83 -3.70
CA PRO A 191 -4.36 -10.17 -3.43
C PRO A 191 -5.34 -10.95 -2.57
N LYS A 192 -5.30 -12.28 -2.69
CA LYS A 192 -5.94 -13.16 -1.70
C LYS A 192 -5.31 -12.87 -0.34
N TYR A 193 -6.12 -12.56 0.66
CA TYR A 193 -5.66 -12.27 2.02
C TYR A 193 -5.30 -13.55 2.79
N ILE A 194 -4.34 -14.29 2.25
CA ILE A 194 -3.78 -15.51 2.85
C ILE A 194 -2.96 -15.15 4.09
N ASP A 195 -2.31 -13.97 4.06
CA ASP A 195 -1.61 -13.40 5.20
C ASP A 195 -2.46 -12.32 5.88
N GLU A 196 -2.53 -12.39 7.21
CA GLU A 196 -3.30 -11.46 8.05
C GLU A 196 -2.87 -10.00 7.84
N ARG A 197 -1.59 -9.75 7.54
CA ARG A 197 -1.07 -8.41 7.22
C ARG A 197 -1.84 -7.76 6.08
N TYR A 198 -2.12 -8.50 5.01
CA TYR A 198 -2.82 -7.93 3.85
C TYR A 198 -4.30 -7.66 4.14
N SER A 199 -4.92 -8.51 4.96
CA SER A 199 -6.28 -8.30 5.46
C SER A 199 -6.35 -7.03 6.32
N ASN A 200 -5.48 -6.93 7.33
CA ASN A 200 -5.45 -5.80 8.27
C ASN A 200 -5.11 -4.48 7.56
N GLN A 201 -4.30 -4.54 6.51
CA GLN A 201 -3.97 -3.37 5.69
C GLN A 201 -5.01 -3.06 4.62
N CYS A 202 -6.02 -3.91 4.40
CA CYS A 202 -7.00 -3.77 3.31
C CYS A 202 -6.30 -3.52 1.97
N THR A 203 -5.28 -4.32 1.67
CA THR A 203 -4.30 -4.05 0.61
C THR A 203 -4.91 -4.11 -0.78
N VAL A 204 -4.49 -3.15 -1.61
CA VAL A 204 -4.59 -3.14 -3.08
C VAL A 204 -3.19 -2.85 -3.62
N LEU A 205 -2.73 -3.58 -4.63
CA LEU A 205 -1.41 -3.46 -5.21
C LEU A 205 -1.53 -2.83 -6.59
N ALA A 206 -0.85 -1.70 -6.80
CA ALA A 206 -0.70 -1.13 -8.13
C ALA A 206 0.57 -1.69 -8.77
N CYS A 207 0.43 -2.28 -9.95
CA CYS A 207 1.50 -2.86 -10.75
C CYS A 207 1.63 -2.05 -12.05
N PRO A 208 2.56 -1.08 -12.10
CA PRO A 208 2.80 -0.31 -13.30
C PRO A 208 3.46 -1.18 -14.39
N GLY A 209 3.00 -1.07 -15.63
CA GLY A 209 3.62 -1.74 -16.77
C GLY A 209 5.08 -1.32 -16.97
N SER A 210 5.37 -0.02 -16.81
CA SER A 210 6.72 0.52 -16.92
C SER A 210 7.13 1.47 -15.80
N ARG A 211 8.43 1.73 -15.73
CA ARG A 211 8.99 2.77 -14.86
C ARG A 211 8.36 4.13 -15.15
N ASP A 212 8.27 4.49 -16.42
CA ASP A 212 7.76 5.81 -16.85
C ASP A 212 6.27 5.98 -16.53
N VAL A 213 5.50 4.88 -16.57
CA VAL A 213 4.08 4.83 -16.22
C VAL A 213 3.86 4.96 -14.71
N ALA A 214 4.70 4.30 -13.91
CA ALA A 214 4.64 4.40 -12.45
C ALA A 214 4.80 5.86 -11.97
N PHE A 215 5.53 6.68 -12.72
CA PHE A 215 5.82 8.06 -12.37
C PHE A 215 4.81 9.07 -12.91
N SER A 216 4.21 8.80 -14.07
CA SER A 216 3.47 9.81 -14.83
C SER A 216 1.96 9.81 -14.59
N LYS A 217 1.38 8.71 -14.10
CA LYS A 217 -0.09 8.52 -14.08
C LYS A 217 -0.79 8.71 -12.73
N PHE A 218 -0.07 8.95 -11.64
CA PHE A 218 -0.74 9.26 -10.37
C PHE A 218 -0.99 10.75 -10.24
N ASP A 219 -2.27 11.13 -10.11
CA ASP A 219 -2.64 12.47 -9.70
C ASP A 219 -1.95 12.80 -8.36
N ARG A 220 -1.46 14.03 -8.26
CA ARG A 220 -0.66 14.49 -7.12
C ARG A 220 -1.52 15.15 -6.05
N GLU A 221 -2.84 15.16 -6.20
CA GLU A 221 -3.73 15.57 -5.13
C GLU A 221 -3.47 14.72 -3.88
N ARG A 222 -3.28 15.41 -2.75
CA ARG A 222 -2.87 14.77 -1.51
C ARG A 222 -3.28 15.58 -0.30
N ILE A 223 -3.53 14.88 0.80
CA ILE A 223 -3.69 15.47 2.12
C ILE A 223 -2.30 15.63 2.73
N ILE A 224 -2.00 16.83 3.24
CA ILE A 224 -0.76 17.09 3.98
C ILE A 224 -1.05 16.98 5.47
N ILE A 225 -0.18 16.26 6.18
CA ILE A 225 -0.23 16.05 7.63
C ILE A 225 0.94 16.78 8.26
N PRO A 226 0.74 17.93 8.89
CA PRO A 226 1.82 18.63 9.58
C PRO A 226 2.53 17.71 10.59
N SER A 227 3.85 17.70 10.59
CA SER A 227 4.68 16.88 11.49
C SER A 227 4.25 17.00 12.96
N ILE A 228 3.96 18.25 13.38
CA ILE A 228 3.53 18.60 14.73
C ILE A 228 2.23 17.92 15.21
N ILE A 229 1.34 17.47 14.31
CA ILE A 229 0.10 16.77 14.69
C ILE A 229 0.24 15.23 14.67
N LYS A 230 1.31 14.68 14.07
CA LYS A 230 1.51 13.21 13.95
C LYS A 230 1.39 12.46 15.28
N PRO A 231 2.01 12.89 16.40
CA PRO A 231 1.88 12.17 17.67
C PRO A 231 0.44 12.13 18.20
N THR A 232 -0.34 13.19 17.96
CA THR A 232 -1.75 13.25 18.38
C THR A 232 -2.61 12.31 17.54
N LEU A 233 -2.39 12.28 16.21
CA LEU A 233 -3.09 11.36 15.32
C LEU A 233 -2.72 9.91 15.60
N ARG A 234 -1.46 9.62 15.92
CA ARG A 234 -1.02 8.26 16.28
C ARG A 234 -1.67 7.75 17.55
N ARG A 235 -1.73 8.58 18.60
CA ARG A 235 -2.50 8.26 19.82
C ARG A 235 -3.98 8.01 19.52
N TYR A 236 -4.57 8.77 18.60
CA TYR A 236 -5.95 8.53 18.16
C TYR A 236 -6.10 7.17 17.47
N LEU A 237 -5.24 6.87 16.48
CA LEU A 237 -5.25 5.59 15.77
C LEU A 237 -5.07 4.40 16.72
N ASN A 238 -4.14 4.51 17.66
CA ASN A 238 -3.92 3.48 18.68
C ASN A 238 -5.17 3.20 19.51
N LYS A 239 -5.91 4.25 19.90
CA LYS A 239 -7.16 4.11 20.68
C LYS A 239 -8.28 3.42 19.89
N ILE A 240 -8.30 3.56 18.58
CA ILE A 240 -9.29 2.90 17.71
C ILE A 240 -8.79 1.55 17.17
N GLY A 241 -7.62 1.07 17.61
CA GLY A 241 -7.08 -0.24 17.26
C GLY A 241 -6.18 -0.28 16.02
N ILE A 242 -5.92 0.84 15.35
CA ILE A 242 -5.04 0.91 14.18
C ILE A 242 -3.63 1.27 14.65
N ASN A 243 -2.80 0.25 14.84
CA ASN A 243 -1.46 0.40 15.40
C ASN A 243 -0.48 -0.63 14.79
N SER A 244 0.80 -0.55 15.14
CA SER A 244 1.81 -1.43 14.56
C SER A 244 1.57 -2.92 14.82
N ALA A 245 0.92 -3.28 15.93
CA ALA A 245 0.61 -4.68 16.25
C ALA A 245 -0.52 -5.23 15.37
N PHE A 246 -1.47 -4.36 14.99
CA PHE A 246 -2.53 -4.68 14.03
C PHE A 246 -2.00 -4.70 12.60
N ILE A 247 -1.25 -3.66 12.19
CA ILE A 247 -0.76 -3.51 10.81
C ILE A 247 0.30 -4.55 10.46
N TYR A 248 1.12 -4.96 11.42
CA TYR A 248 2.16 -5.98 11.25
C TYR A 248 1.97 -7.08 12.31
N PRO A 249 1.16 -8.11 12.03
CA PRO A 249 0.90 -9.18 12.99
C PRO A 249 2.17 -9.87 13.49
N GLY A 250 2.14 -10.31 14.74
CA GLY A 250 3.24 -11.01 15.41
C GLY A 250 4.06 -10.13 16.35
N LEU A 251 5.10 -10.74 16.94
CA LEU A 251 5.88 -10.12 18.01
C LEU A 251 6.60 -8.84 17.56
N SER A 252 7.05 -8.77 16.32
CA SER A 252 7.72 -7.58 15.77
C SER A 252 6.81 -6.35 15.79
N GLY A 253 5.55 -6.48 15.36
CA GLY A 253 4.58 -5.39 15.40
C GLY A 253 4.16 -5.02 16.81
N ILE A 254 4.03 -5.99 17.71
CA ILE A 254 3.76 -5.75 19.14
C ILE A 254 4.89 -4.94 19.77
N THR A 255 6.14 -5.37 19.60
CA THR A 255 7.31 -4.66 20.12
C THR A 255 7.38 -3.24 19.56
N ALA A 256 7.22 -3.07 18.25
CA ALA A 256 7.21 -1.76 17.62
C ALA A 256 6.10 -0.84 18.17
N ASN A 257 4.89 -1.38 18.39
CA ASN A 257 3.78 -0.64 18.99
C ASN A 257 4.10 -0.17 20.40
N ILE A 258 4.60 -1.07 21.26
CA ILE A 258 4.98 -0.73 22.64
C ILE A 258 6.04 0.37 22.64
N THR A 259 7.14 0.17 21.89
CA THR A 259 8.22 1.18 21.82
C THR A 259 7.70 2.54 21.38
N LYS A 260 6.83 2.59 20.36
CA LYS A 260 6.30 3.86 19.85
C LYS A 260 5.35 4.54 20.85
N ASN A 261 4.51 3.78 21.54
CA ASN A 261 3.59 4.32 22.54
C ASN A 261 4.33 4.97 23.71
N PHE A 262 5.32 4.27 24.27
CA PHE A 262 6.13 4.83 25.35
C PHE A 262 6.93 6.06 24.90
N SER A 263 7.44 6.06 23.67
CA SER A 263 8.11 7.24 23.10
C SER A 263 7.17 8.45 23.00
N ASP A 264 5.97 8.27 22.47
CA ASP A 264 4.98 9.34 22.32
C ASP A 264 4.45 9.86 23.66
N GLU A 265 4.27 8.98 24.64
CA GLU A 265 3.86 9.35 26.00
C GLU A 265 4.97 10.14 26.71
N TYR A 266 6.21 9.64 26.68
CA TYR A 266 7.35 10.32 27.27
C TYR A 266 7.60 11.70 26.64
N LEU A 267 7.47 11.80 25.31
CA LEU A 267 7.60 13.08 24.59
C LEU A 267 6.42 14.02 24.85
N ALA A 268 5.27 13.54 25.29
CA ALA A 268 4.12 14.37 25.67
C ALA A 268 4.23 14.92 27.12
N MET A 269 5.03 14.30 27.99
CA MET A 269 5.22 14.73 29.37
C MET A 269 5.99 16.06 29.48
N PRO A 270 5.68 16.92 30.47
CA PRO A 270 6.50 18.06 30.85
C PRO A 270 7.94 17.65 31.16
N LEU A 271 8.93 18.48 30.79
CA LEU A 271 10.36 18.20 31.05
C LEU A 271 10.68 17.93 32.54
N SER A 272 9.91 18.54 33.45
CA SER A 272 10.01 18.33 34.90
C SER A 272 9.59 16.93 35.36
N GLU A 273 8.75 16.24 34.59
CA GLU A 273 8.27 14.89 34.92
C GLU A 273 9.10 13.79 34.24
N ARG A 274 9.73 14.11 33.10
CA ARG A 274 10.62 13.20 32.37
C ARG A 274 11.81 12.70 33.20
N HIS A 275 12.31 13.52 34.13
CA HIS A 275 13.41 13.16 35.02
C HIS A 275 13.01 12.10 36.05
N LYS A 276 11.77 12.14 36.57
CA LYS A 276 11.26 11.18 37.56
C LYS A 276 11.11 9.77 37.01
N MET A 277 10.93 9.64 35.69
CA MET A 277 10.91 8.34 35.01
C MET A 277 12.31 7.77 34.77
N LYS A 278 13.36 8.61 34.73
CA LYS A 278 14.73 8.13 34.59
C LYS A 278 15.12 7.29 35.82
N ASP A 279 14.71 7.75 37.00
CA ASP A 279 14.90 7.06 38.29
C ASP A 279 14.08 5.76 38.45
N LEU A 280 13.15 5.46 37.53
CA LEU A 280 12.36 4.22 37.53
C LEU A 280 13.01 3.10 36.70
N PHE A 281 14.02 3.43 35.88
CA PHE A 281 14.72 2.51 34.99
C PHE A 281 16.22 2.35 35.33
N ASP A 282 16.69 3.05 36.37
CA ASP A 282 17.98 2.86 37.04
C ASP A 282 17.78 1.98 38.30
#